data_AF-A0A351G5S5-F1
#
_entry.id   AF-A0A351G5S5-F1
#
_cell.length_a   1.000
_cell.length_b   1.000
_cell.length_c   1.000
_cell.angle_alpha   90.00
_cell.angle_beta   90.00
_cell.angle_gamma   90.00
#
_symmetry.space_group_name_H-M   'P 1'
#
loop_
_entity.id
_entity.type
_entity.pdbx_description
1 polymer ?
#
loop_
_entity_poly.entity_id
_entity_poly.type
_entity_poly.pdbx_seq_one_letter_code
_entity_poly.pdbx_strand_id
1 'polypeptide(L)'
;MEPFFRDLLNRFDALHGEIKKSIHGLNTKALDWVPAGETNSINVLVTHLAAAEKFWAVDIPQGKDSDRDRPKEFLVSGLQESDLIQILDTTLEGINSAFEKMAVADLEQMRHSKQHQMDISAGWAILHALEHTAIHVGHIQLTVQFLERAARDET
;
A
#
# COMPACT_ATOMS: atom_id res chain seq x y z
N MET A 1 20.57 -9.17 2.26
CA MET A 1 19.21 -9.68 1.98
C MET A 1 19.28 -10.96 1.13
N GLU A 2 18.59 -12.03 1.56
CA GLU A 2 18.46 -13.28 0.80
C GLU A 2 17.74 -13.04 -0.55
N PRO A 3 17.98 -13.88 -1.59
CA PRO A 3 17.37 -13.69 -2.91
C PRO A 3 15.84 -13.59 -2.88
N PHE A 4 15.17 -14.45 -2.09
CA PHE A 4 13.70 -14.45 -1.97
C PHE A 4 13.14 -13.08 -1.57
N PHE A 5 13.66 -12.48 -0.50
CA PHE A 5 13.19 -11.18 -0.03
C PHE A 5 13.57 -10.04 -0.98
N ARG A 6 14.70 -10.17 -1.70
CA ARG A 6 15.10 -9.18 -2.71
C ARG A 6 14.14 -9.19 -3.89
N ASP A 7 13.79 -10.37 -4.39
CA ASP A 7 12.83 -10.51 -5.48
C ASP A 7 11.46 -9.99 -5.05
N LEU A 8 11.05 -10.27 -3.81
CA LEU A 8 9.82 -9.76 -3.25
C LEU A 8 9.82 -8.23 -3.09
N LEU A 9 10.92 -7.63 -2.59
CA LEU A 9 11.07 -6.18 -2.52
C LEU A 9 10.95 -5.55 -3.91
N ASN A 10 11.59 -6.14 -4.92
CA ASN A 10 11.46 -5.70 -6.31
C ASN A 10 10.01 -5.77 -6.82
N ARG A 11 9.19 -6.69 -6.31
CA ARG A 11 7.75 -6.73 -6.64
C ARG A 11 6.98 -5.57 -6.00
N PHE A 12 7.26 -5.22 -4.75
CA PHE A 12 6.67 -4.03 -4.11
C PHE A 12 7.09 -2.75 -4.85
N ASP A 13 8.40 -2.60 -5.13
CA ASP A 13 8.93 -1.44 -5.86
C ASP A 13 8.29 -1.28 -7.24
N ALA A 14 8.15 -2.39 -7.99
CA ALA A 14 7.47 -2.37 -9.28
C ALA A 14 6.00 -1.91 -9.17
N LEU A 15 5.26 -2.40 -8.18
CA LEU A 15 3.86 -2.01 -7.95
C LEU A 15 3.74 -0.55 -7.51
N HIS A 16 4.62 -0.08 -6.63
CA HIS A 16 4.72 1.35 -6.26
C HIS A 16 5.05 2.21 -7.48
N GLY A 17 5.93 1.74 -8.37
CA GLY A 17 6.23 2.38 -9.64
C GLY A 17 5.01 2.56 -10.54
N GLU A 18 4.12 1.57 -10.61
CA GLU A 18 2.85 1.67 -11.35
C GLU A 18 1.89 2.69 -10.72
N ILE A 19 1.87 2.82 -9.39
CA ILE A 19 1.09 3.86 -8.70
C ILE A 19 1.66 5.23 -9.04
N LYS A 20 2.98 5.43 -8.88
CA LYS A 20 3.65 6.70 -9.18
C LYS A 20 3.40 7.15 -10.62
N LYS A 21 3.43 6.23 -11.59
CA LYS A 21 3.07 6.51 -12.98
C LYS A 21 1.62 6.97 -13.12
N SER A 22 0.69 6.27 -12.45
CA SER A 22 -0.75 6.57 -12.52
C SER A 22 -1.09 7.96 -11.95
N ILE A 23 -0.40 8.40 -10.90
CA ILE A 23 -0.69 9.67 -10.22
C ILE A 23 0.10 10.85 -10.78
N HIS A 24 0.98 10.62 -11.75
CA HIS A 24 1.90 11.63 -12.24
C HIS A 24 1.17 12.82 -12.88
N GLY A 25 1.46 14.03 -12.40
CA GLY A 25 0.87 15.28 -12.89
C GLY A 25 -0.55 15.55 -12.37
N LEU A 26 -1.09 14.70 -11.50
CA LEU A 26 -2.41 14.95 -10.89
C LEU A 26 -2.30 16.01 -9.80
N ASN A 27 -3.16 17.02 -9.87
CA ASN A 27 -3.29 18.01 -8.81
C ASN A 27 -4.11 17.48 -7.61
N THR A 28 -4.08 18.20 -6.50
CA THR A 28 -4.81 17.82 -5.27
C THR A 28 -6.31 17.55 -5.50
N LYS A 29 -6.98 18.34 -6.34
CA LYS A 29 -8.41 18.13 -6.65
C LYS A 29 -8.64 16.78 -7.35
N ALA A 30 -7.77 16.41 -8.28
CA ALA A 30 -7.80 15.11 -8.94
C ALA A 30 -7.50 13.95 -7.97
N LEU A 31 -6.55 14.14 -7.06
CA LEU A 31 -6.18 13.13 -6.07
C LEU A 31 -7.27 12.89 -5.00
N ASP A 32 -8.07 13.92 -4.70
CA ASP A 32 -9.23 13.85 -3.80
C ASP A 32 -10.54 13.45 -4.50
N TRP A 33 -10.54 13.35 -5.83
CA TRP A 33 -11.73 13.00 -6.59
C TRP A 33 -12.15 11.54 -6.35
N VAL A 34 -13.47 11.30 -6.32
CA VAL A 34 -14.06 9.97 -6.13
C VAL A 34 -14.91 9.56 -7.34
N PRO A 35 -14.76 8.33 -7.87
CA PRO A 35 -15.46 7.91 -9.09
C PRO A 35 -16.96 7.67 -8.92
N ALA A 36 -17.40 7.26 -7.74
CA ALA A 36 -18.80 7.08 -7.39
C ALA A 36 -18.99 7.21 -5.87
N GLY A 37 -20.22 7.09 -5.38
CA GLY A 37 -20.58 7.27 -3.96
C GLY A 37 -19.63 6.60 -2.96
N GLU A 38 -19.84 5.34 -2.60
CA GLU A 38 -19.06 4.63 -1.57
C GLU A 38 -17.64 4.22 -2.02
N THR A 39 -17.05 4.96 -2.97
CA THR A 39 -15.68 4.69 -3.47
C THR A 39 -14.66 5.59 -2.80
N ASN A 40 -13.39 5.24 -2.95
CA ASN A 40 -12.28 5.97 -2.32
C ASN A 40 -11.51 6.81 -3.34
N SER A 41 -10.98 7.94 -2.87
CA SER A 41 -10.06 8.78 -3.64
C SER A 41 -8.67 8.16 -3.74
N ILE A 42 -7.83 8.67 -4.64
CA ILE A 42 -6.43 8.22 -4.76
C ILE A 42 -5.67 8.51 -3.46
N ASN A 43 -5.91 9.65 -2.81
CA ASN A 43 -5.31 9.98 -1.52
C ASN A 43 -5.62 8.92 -0.45
N VAL A 44 -6.88 8.48 -0.37
CA VAL A 44 -7.29 7.40 0.54
C VAL A 44 -6.65 6.07 0.15
N LEU A 45 -6.68 5.70 -1.13
CA LEU A 45 -6.14 4.42 -1.60
C LEU A 45 -4.65 4.27 -1.31
N VAL A 46 -3.83 5.29 -1.61
CA VAL A 46 -2.38 5.25 -1.36
C VAL A 46 -2.07 5.24 0.14
N THR A 47 -2.77 6.05 0.93
CA THR A 47 -2.56 6.10 2.39
C THR A 47 -2.95 4.77 3.06
N HIS A 48 -4.10 4.21 2.67
CA HIS A 48 -4.55 2.91 3.13
C HIS A 48 -3.57 1.80 2.75
N LEU A 49 -3.10 1.82 1.51
CA LEU A 49 -2.13 0.85 1.01
C LEU A 49 -0.85 0.87 1.85
N ALA A 50 -0.24 2.04 2.04
CA ALA A 50 1.00 2.19 2.79
C ALA A 50 0.86 1.71 4.25
N ALA A 51 -0.26 2.04 4.90
CA ALA A 51 -0.55 1.57 6.25
C ALA A 51 -0.76 0.04 6.31
N ALA A 52 -1.43 -0.53 5.31
CA ALA A 52 -1.62 -1.98 5.19
C ALA A 52 -0.29 -2.71 4.93
N GLU A 53 0.59 -2.17 4.10
CA GLU A 53 1.93 -2.70 3.83
C GLU A 53 2.81 -2.67 5.09
N LYS A 54 2.86 -1.54 5.80
CA LYS A 54 3.57 -1.45 7.09
C LYS A 54 3.04 -2.52 8.05
N PHE A 55 1.71 -2.67 8.17
CA PHE A 55 1.14 -3.64 9.07
C PHE A 55 1.51 -5.08 8.70
N TRP A 56 1.23 -5.48 7.47
CA TRP A 56 1.32 -6.89 7.05
C TRP A 56 2.73 -7.33 6.62
N ALA A 57 3.54 -6.45 6.03
CA ALA A 57 4.88 -6.79 5.57
C ALA A 57 5.99 -6.39 6.56
N VAL A 58 5.71 -5.49 7.52
CA VAL A 58 6.71 -5.01 8.49
C VAL A 58 6.37 -5.44 9.92
N ASP A 59 5.24 -5.01 10.47
CA ASP A 59 4.94 -5.19 11.90
C ASP A 59 4.66 -6.66 12.24
N ILE A 60 3.74 -7.31 11.52
CA ILE A 60 3.33 -8.68 11.80
C ILE A 60 4.48 -9.68 11.65
N PRO A 61 5.28 -9.71 10.55
CA PRO A 61 6.39 -10.64 10.41
C PRO A 61 7.44 -10.52 11.53
N GLN A 62 7.63 -9.30 12.04
CA GLN A 62 8.53 -9.01 13.15
C GLN A 62 7.91 -9.29 14.54
N GLY A 63 6.64 -9.70 14.60
CA GLY A 63 5.92 -9.93 15.85
C GLY A 63 5.73 -8.67 16.70
N LYS A 64 5.69 -7.49 16.05
CA LYS A 64 5.51 -6.21 16.71
C LYS A 64 4.03 -5.86 16.84
N ASP A 65 3.70 -5.15 17.91
CA ASP A 65 2.41 -4.46 18.00
C ASP A 65 2.40 -3.30 17.02
N SER A 66 1.33 -3.20 16.24
CA SER A 66 1.16 -2.11 15.27
C SER A 66 0.41 -0.95 15.89
N ASP A 67 0.82 0.27 15.52
CA ASP A 67 0.17 1.54 15.83
C ASP A 67 -0.91 1.91 14.79
N ARG A 68 -1.27 0.98 13.90
CA ARG A 68 -2.19 1.20 12.79
C ARG A 68 -3.57 1.68 13.27
N ASP A 69 -3.95 2.87 12.80
CA ASP A 69 -5.28 3.45 12.99
C ASP A 69 -6.07 3.38 11.67
N ARG A 70 -6.70 2.22 11.42
CA ARG A 70 -7.39 1.95 10.16
C ARG A 70 -8.49 2.97 9.83
N PRO A 71 -9.37 3.38 10.77
CA PRO A 71 -10.37 4.40 10.47
C PRO A 71 -9.80 5.71 9.92
N LYS A 72 -8.63 6.16 10.40
CA LYS A 72 -8.00 7.41 9.92
C LYS A 72 -7.50 7.32 8.48
N GLU A 73 -7.14 6.14 8.01
CA GLU A 73 -6.70 5.92 6.61
C GLU A 73 -7.76 6.38 5.60
N PHE A 74 -9.04 6.29 5.96
CA PHE A 74 -10.19 6.62 5.10
C PHE A 74 -10.70 8.07 5.27
N LEU A 75 -10.02 8.88 6.08
CA LEU A 75 -10.39 10.29 6.33
C LEU A 75 -9.40 11.27 5.68
N VAL A 76 -8.35 10.78 5.03
CA VAL A 76 -7.29 11.61 4.44
C VAL A 76 -7.80 12.34 3.20
N SER A 77 -7.38 13.60 3.05
CA SER A 77 -7.63 14.44 1.88
C SER A 77 -6.58 15.56 1.81
N GLY A 78 -6.50 16.26 0.68
CA GLY A 78 -5.66 17.44 0.54
C GLY A 78 -4.16 17.17 0.32
N LEU A 79 -3.77 15.91 0.12
CA LEU A 79 -2.38 15.55 -0.19
C LEU A 79 -2.04 15.90 -1.64
N GLN A 80 -0.77 16.23 -1.86
CA GLN A 80 -0.20 16.47 -3.18
C GLN A 80 0.50 15.22 -3.71
N GLU A 81 0.79 15.19 -5.02
CA GLU A 81 1.55 14.10 -5.66
C GLU A 81 2.85 13.79 -4.91
N SER A 82 3.60 14.82 -4.49
CA SER A 82 4.84 14.67 -3.74
C SER A 82 4.66 13.99 -2.37
N ASP A 83 3.54 14.25 -1.69
CA ASP A 83 3.24 13.63 -0.40
C ASP A 83 2.98 12.13 -0.58
N LEU A 84 2.23 11.76 -1.62
CA LEU A 84 1.95 10.36 -1.96
C LEU A 84 3.22 9.61 -2.36
N ILE A 85 4.10 10.24 -3.15
CA ILE A 85 5.40 9.66 -3.51
C ILE A 85 6.23 9.42 -2.25
N GLN A 86 6.32 10.40 -1.35
CA GLN A 86 7.06 10.26 -0.10
C GLN A 86 6.49 9.15 0.79
N ILE A 87 5.17 8.99 0.84
CA ILE A 87 4.50 7.91 1.57
C ILE A 87 4.93 6.54 1.01
N LEU A 88 4.90 6.36 -0.31
CA LEU A 88 5.32 5.11 -0.96
C LEU A 88 6.81 4.83 -0.72
N ASP A 89 7.67 5.83 -0.90
CA ASP A 89 9.13 5.69 -0.69
C ASP A 89 9.46 5.30 0.75
N THR A 90 8.86 5.99 1.72
CA THR A 90 9.06 5.69 3.15
C THR A 90 8.57 4.28 3.50
N THR A 91 7.47 3.85 2.88
CA THR A 91 6.92 2.50 3.11
C THR A 91 7.84 1.43 2.53
N LEU A 92 8.32 1.62 1.30
CA LEU A 92 9.25 0.69 0.64
C LEU A 92 10.58 0.59 1.40
N GLU A 93 11.12 1.71 1.90
CA GLU A 93 12.30 1.74 2.77
C GLU A 93 12.07 0.94 4.07
N GLY A 94 10.87 1.05 4.64
CA GLY A 94 10.44 0.26 5.80
C GLY A 94 10.40 -1.24 5.52
N ILE A 95 9.83 -1.64 4.38
CA ILE A 95 9.81 -3.05 3.93
C ILE A 95 11.23 -3.55 3.69
N ASN A 96 12.08 -2.78 2.99
CA ASN A 96 13.48 -3.13 2.75
C ASN A 96 14.22 -3.37 4.08
N SER A 97 14.10 -2.44 5.03
CA SER A 97 14.74 -2.54 6.35
C SER A 97 14.25 -3.73 7.18
N ALA A 98 13.00 -4.16 6.99
CA ALA A 98 12.47 -5.36 7.62
C ALA A 98 13.04 -6.63 6.97
N PHE A 99 12.99 -6.70 5.64
CA PHE A 99 13.46 -7.83 4.84
C PHE A 99 14.96 -8.07 4.95
N GLU A 100 15.76 -7.04 5.21
CA GLU A 100 17.20 -7.19 5.48
C GLU A 100 17.50 -8.06 6.71
N LYS A 101 16.54 -8.13 7.65
CA LYS A 101 16.68 -8.81 8.93
C LYS A 101 16.00 -10.19 8.96
N MET A 102 15.36 -10.60 7.87
CA MET A 102 14.63 -11.87 7.77
C MET A 102 15.42 -12.93 7.02
N ALA A 103 15.23 -14.19 7.43
CA ALA A 103 15.63 -15.39 6.71
C ALA A 103 14.38 -16.12 6.18
N VAL A 104 14.51 -16.90 5.10
CA VAL A 104 13.37 -17.67 4.53
C VAL A 104 12.72 -18.58 5.57
N ALA A 105 13.50 -19.13 6.51
CA ALA A 105 12.98 -19.93 7.62
C ALA A 105 12.02 -19.17 8.55
N ASP A 106 12.10 -17.84 8.60
CA ASP A 106 11.17 -17.02 9.40
C ASP A 106 9.75 -17.02 8.83
N LEU A 107 9.56 -17.32 7.54
CA LEU A 107 8.27 -17.31 6.86
C LEU A 107 7.29 -18.32 7.44
N GLU A 108 7.78 -19.42 8.01
CA GLU A 108 6.97 -20.47 8.64
C GLU A 108 6.55 -20.11 10.07
N GLN A 109 7.16 -19.09 10.67
CA GLN A 109 6.85 -18.74 12.05
C GLN A 109 5.46 -18.11 12.16
N MET A 110 4.68 -18.62 13.11
CA MET A 110 3.36 -18.09 13.42
C MET A 110 3.45 -16.75 14.17
N ARG A 111 2.48 -15.89 13.90
CA ARG A 111 2.31 -14.54 14.44
C ARG A 111 0.84 -14.34 14.77
N HIS A 112 0.58 -13.68 15.90
CA HIS A 112 -0.78 -13.35 16.31
C HIS A 112 -1.10 -11.91 15.90
N SER A 113 -2.10 -11.73 15.04
CA SER A 113 -2.63 -10.41 14.70
C SER A 113 -3.69 -10.01 15.71
N LYS A 114 -3.36 -9.11 16.65
CA LYS A 114 -4.32 -8.58 17.62
C LYS A 114 -5.48 -7.85 16.96
N GLN A 115 -5.21 -7.11 15.88
CA GLN A 115 -6.26 -6.35 15.19
C GLN A 115 -7.29 -7.27 14.52
N HIS A 116 -6.85 -8.42 14.01
CA HIS A 116 -7.70 -9.37 13.29
C HIS A 116 -8.09 -10.62 14.12
N GLN A 117 -7.57 -10.73 15.35
CA GLN A 117 -7.81 -11.85 16.28
C GLN A 117 -7.55 -13.21 15.63
N MET A 118 -6.43 -13.34 14.92
CA MET A 118 -6.08 -14.54 14.17
C MET A 118 -4.58 -14.85 14.19
N ASP A 119 -4.26 -16.13 14.15
CA ASP A 119 -2.89 -16.61 14.00
C ASP A 119 -2.61 -16.86 12.51
N ILE A 120 -1.51 -16.27 12.03
CA ILE A 120 -1.06 -16.40 10.65
C ILE A 120 0.45 -16.60 10.60
N SER A 121 0.97 -17.20 9.54
CA SER A 121 2.43 -17.24 9.35
C SER A 121 2.95 -15.88 8.86
N ALA A 122 4.22 -15.58 9.14
CA ALA A 122 4.89 -14.41 8.59
C ALA A 122 4.86 -14.40 7.06
N GLY A 123 5.01 -15.58 6.43
CA GLY A 123 4.88 -15.74 4.99
C GLY A 123 3.49 -15.40 4.46
N TRP A 124 2.42 -15.80 5.15
CA TRP A 124 1.06 -15.42 4.77
C TRP A 124 0.87 -13.91 4.85
N ALA A 125 1.34 -13.26 5.92
CA ALA A 125 1.22 -11.82 6.12
C ALA A 125 1.84 -11.04 4.95
N ILE A 126 3.06 -11.43 4.58
CA ILE A 126 3.84 -10.82 3.51
C ILE A 126 3.18 -11.05 2.14
N LEU A 127 2.72 -12.27 1.87
CA LEU A 127 2.02 -12.57 0.61
C LEU A 127 0.71 -11.78 0.50
N HIS A 128 -0.04 -11.67 1.59
CA HIS A 128 -1.27 -10.88 1.63
C HIS A 128 -0.99 -9.39 1.39
N ALA A 129 0.10 -8.85 1.97
CA ALA A 129 0.52 -7.48 1.70
C ALA A 129 0.75 -7.25 0.19
N LEU A 130 1.48 -8.16 -0.48
CA LEU A 130 1.75 -8.07 -1.92
C LEU A 130 0.47 -8.17 -2.77
N GLU A 131 -0.39 -9.15 -2.47
CA GLU A 131 -1.69 -9.33 -3.13
C GLU A 131 -2.55 -8.06 -3.01
N HIS A 132 -2.70 -7.57 -1.78
CA HIS A 132 -3.48 -6.40 -1.46
C HIS A 132 -2.92 -5.14 -2.16
N THR A 133 -1.60 -5.05 -2.29
CA THR A 133 -0.94 -4.00 -3.07
C THR A 133 -1.37 -4.04 -4.52
N ALA A 134 -1.25 -5.19 -5.18
CA ALA A 134 -1.63 -5.34 -6.59
C ALA A 134 -3.11 -5.01 -6.84
N ILE A 135 -4.00 -5.39 -5.91
CA ILE A 135 -5.43 -5.04 -5.97
C ILE A 135 -5.62 -3.51 -5.99
N HIS A 136 -4.95 -2.79 -5.08
CA HIS A 136 -5.09 -1.33 -5.01
C HIS A 136 -4.38 -0.58 -6.13
N VAL A 137 -3.32 -1.14 -6.73
CA VAL A 137 -2.80 -0.63 -8.01
C VAL A 137 -3.92 -0.62 -9.06
N GLY A 138 -4.68 -1.71 -9.18
CA GLY A 138 -5.82 -1.79 -10.10
C GLY A 138 -6.93 -0.79 -9.77
N HIS A 139 -7.27 -0.61 -8.49
CA HIS A 139 -8.24 0.41 -8.07
C HIS A 139 -7.78 1.83 -8.42
N ILE A 140 -6.51 2.17 -8.18
CA ILE A 140 -5.95 3.50 -8.50
C ILE A 140 -5.98 3.72 -10.01
N GLN A 141 -5.54 2.75 -10.81
CA GLN A 141 -5.58 2.85 -12.28
C GLN A 141 -7.00 3.06 -12.81
N LEU A 142 -7.99 2.34 -12.27
CA LEU A 142 -9.39 2.54 -12.65
C LEU A 142 -9.92 3.91 -12.22
N THR A 143 -9.60 4.38 -11.01
CA THR A 143 -9.98 5.72 -10.55
C THR A 143 -9.43 6.80 -11.46
N VAL A 144 -8.17 6.69 -11.90
CA VAL A 144 -7.58 7.62 -12.89
C VAL A 144 -8.31 7.57 -14.23
N GLN A 145 -8.62 6.38 -14.75
CA GLN A 145 -9.39 6.26 -16.01
C GLN A 145 -10.79 6.89 -15.91
N PHE A 146 -11.47 6.74 -14.77
CA PHE A 146 -12.77 7.37 -14.55
C PHE A 146 -12.65 8.89 -14.42
N LEU A 147 -11.61 9.39 -13.76
CA LEU A 147 -11.31 10.82 -13.67
C LEU A 147 -11.08 11.43 -15.06
N GLU A 148 -10.25 10.79 -15.88
CA GLU A 148 -9.97 11.23 -17.25
C GLU A 148 -11.23 11.22 -18.12
N ARG A 149 -12.12 10.24 -17.92
CA ARG A 149 -13.40 10.20 -18.61
C ARG A 149 -14.29 11.36 -18.18
N ALA A 150 -14.43 11.62 -16.88
CA ALA A 150 -15.24 12.73 -16.37
C ALA A 150 -14.76 14.08 -16.92
N ALA A 151 -13.43 14.29 -17.01
CA ALA A 151 -12.86 15.50 -17.58
C ALA A 151 -13.18 15.70 -19.08
N ARG A 152 -13.36 14.63 -19.85
CA ARG A 152 -13.76 14.69 -21.27
C ARG A 152 -15.25 14.97 -21.46
N ASP A 153 -16.09 14.52 -20.55
CA ASP A 153 -17.53 14.75 -20.61
C ASP A 153 -17.90 16.22 -20.24
N GLU A 154 -16.97 16.96 -19.62
CA GLU A 154 -17.09 18.38 -19.27
C GLU A 154 -16.63 19.36 -20.38
N THR A 155 -15.97 18.87 -21.44
CA THR A 155 -15.44 19.65 -22.59
C THR A 155 -16.31 19.54 -23.82
#